data_AF-A0A3N5Z0J2-F1
#
_entry.id   AF-A0A3N5Z0J2-F1
#
_cell.length_a   1.000
_cell.length_b   1.000
_cell.length_c   1.000
_cell.angle_alpha   90.00
_cell.angle_beta   90.00
_cell.angle_gamma   90.00
#
_symmetry.space_group_name_H-M   'P 1'
#
loop_
_entity.id
_entity.type
_entity.pdbx_description
1 polymer ?
#
loop_
_entity_poly.entity_id
_entity_poly.type
_entity_poly.pdbx_seq_one_letter_code
_entity_poly.pdbx_strand_id
1 'polypeptide(L)'
;MADYRRYVVPLRPFTLAVRARYVGRHGRDAADGRLLPLVLGLRNQVHGYNVRNVLDVDCGAAPGCSPFEALAGSRLLVGNMELRFPLRGLLSRRFEYGPLPIEGMVFADAGSLWTRDQRAGGWQRNFLRSVGGGVRINAAGMIVELAATRPFDRPSAGWTFTVNLGPGF
;
A
#
# COMPACT_ATOMS: atom_id res chain seq x y z
N MET A 1 3.64 -17.30 -5.35
CA MET A 1 3.68 -15.88 -4.93
C MET A 1 4.90 -15.24 -5.57
N ALA A 2 4.87 -13.95 -5.88
CA ALA A 2 6.02 -13.20 -6.39
C ALA A 2 6.11 -11.85 -5.69
N ASP A 3 7.31 -11.41 -5.33
CA ASP A 3 7.58 -10.08 -4.77
C ASP A 3 8.85 -9.56 -5.46
N TYR A 4 8.74 -8.39 -6.09
CA TYR A 4 9.84 -7.71 -6.76
C TYR A 4 10.02 -6.35 -6.12
N ARG A 5 11.26 -6.02 -5.75
CA ARG A 5 11.63 -4.74 -5.15
C ARG A 5 12.85 -4.18 -5.84
N ARG A 6 12.81 -2.90 -6.17
CA ARG A 6 13.95 -2.19 -6.73
C ARG A 6 14.11 -0.85 -6.04
N TYR A 7 15.34 -0.59 -5.63
CA TYR A 7 15.75 0.69 -5.08
C TYR A 7 16.65 1.36 -6.10
N VAL A 8 16.28 2.56 -6.50
CA VAL A 8 17.09 3.40 -7.37
C VAL A 8 17.36 4.71 -6.65
N VAL A 9 18.56 5.27 -6.84
CA VAL A 9 18.97 6.54 -6.24
C VAL A 9 19.22 7.51 -7.39
N PRO A 10 18.18 8.20 -7.91
CA PRO A 10 18.32 9.04 -9.09
C PRO A 10 19.20 10.25 -8.82
N LEU A 11 19.05 10.86 -7.64
CA LEU A 11 19.79 12.02 -7.20
C LEU A 11 19.95 11.95 -5.69
N ARG A 12 21.18 11.94 -5.17
CA ARG A 12 21.38 11.98 -3.71
C ARG A 12 20.80 13.29 -3.15
N PRO A 13 20.07 13.27 -2.02
CA PRO A 13 19.82 12.15 -1.11
C PRO A 13 18.46 11.44 -1.31
N PHE A 14 17.84 11.57 -2.49
CA PHE A 14 16.54 10.98 -2.79
C PHE A 14 16.69 9.51 -3.20
N THR A 15 15.94 8.63 -2.54
CA THR A 15 15.86 7.21 -2.86
C THR A 15 14.44 6.88 -3.33
N LEU A 16 14.33 6.35 -4.54
CA LEU A 16 13.06 5.85 -5.07
C LEU A 16 13.03 4.34 -4.89
N ALA A 17 12.04 3.86 -4.14
CA ALA A 17 11.75 2.45 -3.94
C ALA A 17 10.49 2.09 -4.72
N VAL A 18 10.59 1.07 -5.57
CA VAL A 18 9.46 0.50 -6.30
C VAL A 18 9.28 -0.94 -5.87
N ARG A 19 8.04 -1.32 -5.56
CA ARG A 19 7.67 -2.69 -5.20
C ARG A 19 6.49 -3.15 -6.04
N ALA A 20 6.54 -4.39 -6.50
CA ALA A 20 5.42 -5.09 -7.09
C ALA A 20 5.28 -6.46 -6.42
N ARG A 21 4.10 -6.78 -5.90
CA ARG A 21 3.82 -8.03 -5.19
C ARG A 21 2.59 -8.69 -5.77
N TYR A 22 2.70 -9.96 -6.13
CA TYR A 22 1.60 -10.81 -6.57
C TYR A 22 1.39 -12.00 -5.61
N VAL A 23 0.16 -12.15 -5.13
CA VAL A 23 -0.29 -13.28 -4.31
C VAL A 23 -1.54 -13.86 -4.94
N GLY A 24 -1.43 -15.08 -5.48
CA GLY A 24 -2.56 -15.79 -6.07
C GLY A 24 -2.76 -17.16 -5.44
N ARG A 25 -4.01 -17.51 -5.17
CA ARG A 25 -4.45 -18.86 -4.81
C ARG A 25 -4.89 -19.56 -6.09
N HIS A 26 -4.40 -20.77 -6.27
CA HIS A 26 -4.67 -21.60 -7.45
C HIS A 26 -5.27 -22.91 -6.97
N GLY A 27 -6.40 -23.31 -7.56
CA GLY A 27 -7.16 -24.49 -7.13
C GLY A 27 -8.65 -24.36 -7.45
N ARG A 28 -9.39 -25.45 -7.19
CA ARG A 28 -10.85 -25.47 -7.35
C ARG A 28 -11.53 -24.66 -6.25
N ASP A 29 -11.01 -24.76 -5.02
CA ASP A 29 -11.55 -24.10 -3.83
C ASP A 29 -10.76 -22.82 -3.47
N ALA A 30 -10.12 -22.19 -4.46
CA ALA A 30 -9.24 -21.03 -4.25
C ALA A 30 -9.97 -19.78 -3.74
N ALA A 31 -11.29 -19.72 -3.91
CA ALA A 31 -12.19 -18.67 -3.45
C ALA A 31 -13.13 -19.14 -2.32
N ASP A 32 -12.82 -20.26 -1.65
CA ASP A 32 -13.61 -20.74 -0.51
C ASP A 32 -13.60 -19.70 0.63
N GLY A 33 -14.80 -19.34 1.11
CA GLY A 33 -14.99 -18.40 2.21
C GLY A 33 -14.46 -18.88 3.56
N ARG A 34 -14.10 -20.16 3.70
CA ARG A 34 -13.38 -20.71 4.85
C ARG A 34 -11.91 -20.28 4.91
N LEU A 35 -11.36 -19.83 3.78
CA LEU A 35 -9.98 -19.35 3.72
C LEU A 35 -9.92 -17.89 4.17
N LEU A 36 -8.85 -17.53 4.88
CA LEU A 36 -8.57 -16.15 5.28
C LEU A 36 -8.63 -15.21 4.07
N PRO A 37 -9.46 -14.16 4.05
CA PRO A 37 -9.54 -13.24 2.92
C PRO A 37 -8.19 -12.54 2.63
N LEU A 38 -7.79 -12.45 1.35
CA LEU A 38 -6.54 -11.76 0.97
C LEU A 38 -6.58 -10.26 1.28
N VAL A 39 -7.77 -9.67 1.36
CA VAL A 39 -7.99 -8.26 1.73
C VAL A 39 -7.41 -7.92 3.11
N LEU A 40 -7.27 -8.89 4.03
CA LEU A 40 -6.64 -8.68 5.34
C LEU A 40 -5.18 -8.23 5.22
N GLY A 41 -4.49 -8.73 4.19
CA GLY A 41 -3.09 -8.38 3.92
C GLY A 41 -2.91 -6.98 3.32
N LEU A 42 -3.96 -6.33 2.82
CA LEU A 42 -3.86 -5.02 2.17
C LEU A 42 -3.45 -3.92 3.15
N ARG A 43 -3.83 -4.02 4.42
CA ARG A 43 -3.47 -3.03 5.45
C ARG A 43 -1.97 -2.76 5.48
N ASN A 44 -1.17 -3.79 5.27
CA ASN A 44 0.29 -3.72 5.35
C ASN A 44 0.94 -3.49 3.98
N GLN A 45 0.13 -3.23 2.94
CA GLN A 45 0.57 -3.19 1.54
C GLN A 45 0.09 -1.93 0.81
N VAL A 46 -1.09 -1.40 1.13
CA VAL A 46 -1.65 -0.20 0.51
C VAL A 46 -2.08 0.74 1.63
N HIS A 47 -1.42 1.89 1.74
CA HIS A 47 -1.72 2.84 2.80
C HIS A 47 -3.16 3.36 2.67
N GLY A 48 -3.83 3.60 3.81
CA GLY A 48 -5.20 4.11 3.86
C GLY A 48 -6.31 3.06 3.68
N TYR A 49 -5.97 1.86 3.20
CA TYR A 49 -6.93 0.77 3.05
C TYR A 49 -6.81 -0.24 4.20
N ASN A 50 -7.96 -0.65 4.71
CA ASN A 50 -8.09 -1.72 5.69
C ASN A 50 -9.37 -2.51 5.37
N VAL A 51 -9.59 -3.66 6.02
CA VAL A 51 -10.75 -4.50 5.72
C VAL A 51 -12.10 -3.79 5.90
N ARG A 52 -12.20 -2.85 6.86
CA ARG A 52 -13.44 -2.08 7.07
C ARG A 52 -13.65 -1.04 5.96
N ASN A 53 -12.58 -0.39 5.55
CA ASN A 53 -12.58 0.70 4.59
C ASN A 53 -12.70 0.20 3.14
N VAL A 54 -12.30 -1.06 2.87
CA VAL A 54 -12.48 -1.69 1.55
C VAL A 54 -13.96 -1.92 1.25
N LEU A 55 -14.81 -2.06 2.28
CA LEU A 55 -16.26 -2.18 2.11
C LEU A 55 -16.94 -0.85 1.73
N ASP A 56 -16.25 0.26 1.95
CA ASP A 56 -16.71 1.62 1.67
C ASP A 56 -16.10 2.18 0.36
N VAL A 57 -15.57 1.29 -0.48
CA VAL A 57 -15.05 1.65 -1.80
C VAL A 57 -16.22 1.93 -2.73
N ASP A 58 -16.22 3.12 -3.32
CA ASP A 58 -17.19 3.48 -4.34
C ASP A 58 -16.70 3.00 -5.71
N CYS A 59 -17.35 1.93 -6.17
CA CYS A 59 -17.11 1.31 -7.46
C CYS A 59 -17.76 2.03 -8.64
N GLY A 60 -18.55 3.09 -8.39
CA GLY A 60 -19.43 3.68 -9.40
C GLY A 60 -20.37 2.64 -10.03
N ALA A 61 -20.90 2.93 -11.21
CA ALA A 61 -21.75 2.02 -11.97
C ALA A 61 -20.97 0.96 -12.78
N ALA A 62 -19.73 0.63 -12.40
CA ALA A 62 -18.92 -0.32 -13.13
C ALA A 62 -19.42 -1.76 -12.90
N PRO A 63 -19.88 -2.50 -13.94
CA PRO A 63 -20.32 -3.88 -13.76
C PRO A 63 -19.15 -4.75 -13.32
N GLY A 64 -19.33 -5.53 -12.24
CA GLY A 64 -18.29 -6.40 -11.67
C GLY A 64 -17.24 -5.69 -10.79
N CYS A 65 -17.61 -4.55 -10.19
CA CYS A 65 -16.91 -3.97 -9.06
C CYS A 65 -17.87 -4.02 -7.86
N SER A 66 -17.61 -4.93 -6.92
CA SER A 66 -18.37 -5.05 -5.69
C SER A 66 -17.43 -5.17 -4.50
N PRO A 67 -17.66 -4.46 -3.39
CA PRO A 67 -16.85 -4.59 -2.19
C PRO A 67 -16.83 -6.03 -1.63
N PHE A 68 -17.88 -6.81 -1.89
CA PHE A 68 -17.94 -8.23 -1.51
C PHE A 68 -17.02 -9.11 -2.36
N GLU A 69 -16.77 -8.76 -3.62
CA GLU A 69 -15.80 -9.47 -4.45
C GLU A 69 -14.37 -9.25 -3.97
N ALA A 70 -14.08 -8.09 -3.36
CA ALA A 70 -12.79 -7.85 -2.72
C ALA A 70 -12.54 -8.78 -1.53
N LEU A 71 -13.59 -9.15 -0.77
CA LEU A 71 -13.52 -10.15 0.30
C LEU A 71 -13.29 -11.57 -0.23
N ALA A 72 -13.96 -11.92 -1.34
CA ALA A 72 -13.84 -13.23 -1.98
C ALA A 72 -12.62 -13.35 -2.92
N GLY A 73 -11.81 -12.29 -3.04
CA GLY A 73 -10.66 -12.24 -3.93
C GLY A 73 -9.65 -13.36 -3.67
N SER A 74 -9.39 -14.18 -4.69
CA SER A 74 -8.41 -15.28 -4.64
C SER A 74 -7.03 -14.86 -5.15
N ARG A 75 -6.93 -13.70 -5.79
CA ARG A 75 -5.67 -13.11 -6.25
C ARG A 75 -5.58 -11.64 -5.87
N LEU A 76 -4.36 -11.22 -5.55
CA LEU A 76 -3.98 -9.88 -5.13
C LEU A 76 -2.70 -9.50 -5.88
N LEU A 77 -2.66 -8.29 -6.43
CA LEU A 77 -1.42 -7.64 -6.84
C LEU A 77 -1.39 -6.29 -6.15
N VAL A 78 -0.21 -5.88 -5.75
CA VAL A 78 0.05 -4.58 -5.19
C VAL A 78 1.28 -3.99 -5.87
N GLY A 79 1.20 -2.74 -6.25
CA GLY A 79 2.31 -1.89 -6.66
C GLY A 79 2.47 -0.75 -5.66
N ASN A 80 3.71 -0.48 -5.26
CA ASN A 80 4.07 0.65 -4.42
C ASN A 80 5.20 1.42 -5.07
N MET A 81 5.11 2.73 -5.01
CA MET A 81 6.19 3.65 -5.37
C MET A 81 6.39 4.60 -4.20
N GLU A 82 7.57 4.56 -3.59
CA GLU A 82 7.92 5.39 -2.43
C GLU A 82 9.18 6.19 -2.74
N LEU A 83 9.10 7.51 -2.60
CA LEU A 83 10.23 8.42 -2.63
C LEU A 83 10.62 8.79 -1.20
N ARG A 84 11.85 8.47 -0.80
CA ARG A 84 12.39 8.69 0.54
C ARG A 84 13.51 9.72 0.53
N PHE A 85 13.58 10.55 1.55
CA PHE A 85 14.59 11.60 1.69
C PHE A 85 14.90 11.94 3.15
N PRO A 86 16.14 12.31 3.50
CA PRO A 86 16.50 12.70 4.87
C PRO A 86 15.97 14.10 5.20
N LEU A 87 15.08 14.22 6.19
CA LEU A 87 14.49 15.52 6.56
C LEU A 87 15.53 16.48 7.16
N ARG A 88 16.41 15.97 8.03
CA ARG A 88 17.47 16.79 8.64
C ARG A 88 18.51 17.25 7.64
N GLY A 89 18.81 16.44 6.62
CA GLY A 89 19.75 16.79 5.55
C GLY A 89 19.25 17.93 4.66
N LEU A 90 17.94 17.96 4.40
CA LEU A 90 17.30 19.00 3.61
C LEU A 90 17.27 20.36 4.34
N LEU A 91 16.97 20.35 5.66
CA LEU A 91 16.88 21.57 6.46
C LEU A 91 18.24 22.19 6.82
N SER A 92 19.28 21.36 6.99
CA SER A 92 20.59 21.81 7.49
C SER A 92 21.67 22.00 6.40
N ARG A 93 21.35 21.71 5.12
CA ARG A 93 22.31 21.65 3.99
C ARG A 93 23.52 20.73 4.23
N ARG A 94 23.50 19.92 5.28
CA ARG A 94 24.51 18.89 5.60
C ARG A 94 23.82 17.54 5.50
N PHE A 95 24.19 16.75 4.48
CA PHE A 95 23.62 15.43 4.21
C PHE A 95 24.17 14.36 5.16
N GLU A 96 24.20 14.66 6.45
CA GLU A 96 24.59 13.72 7.48
C GLU A 96 23.34 13.07 8.06
N TYR A 97 23.35 11.73 8.11
CA TYR A 97 22.42 10.98 8.92
C TYR A 97 22.78 11.24 10.39
N GLY A 98 22.08 12.18 11.02
CA GLY A 98 22.22 12.44 12.46
C GLY A 98 21.81 11.23 13.32
N PRO A 99 21.99 11.29 14.65
CA PRO A 99 21.78 10.16 15.56
C PRO A 99 20.34 9.65 15.66
N LEU A 100 19.37 10.43 15.16
CA LEU A 100 17.97 10.04 15.01
C LEU A 100 17.67 9.92 13.51
N PRO A 101 17.55 8.70 12.95
CA PRO A 101 17.19 8.49 11.56
C PRO A 101 15.73 8.91 11.35
N ILE A 102 15.55 10.18 11.00
CA ILE A 102 14.25 10.75 10.63
C ILE A 102 14.25 10.95 9.12
N GLU A 103 13.41 10.19 8.44
CA GLU A 103 13.25 10.21 6.99
C GLU A 103 11.84 10.65 6.62
N GLY A 104 11.74 11.51 5.61
CA GLY A 104 10.50 11.85 4.95
C GLY A 104 10.23 10.86 3.84
N MET A 105 8.97 10.59 3.58
CA MET A 105 8.55 9.74 2.48
C MET A 105 7.31 10.31 1.80
N VAL A 106 7.24 10.15 0.48
CA VAL A 106 6.04 10.35 -0.33
C VAL A 106 5.78 9.06 -1.07
N PHE A 107 4.53 8.61 -1.08
CA PHE A 107 4.20 7.31 -1.65
C PHE A 107 2.96 7.38 -2.53
N ALA A 108 2.92 6.46 -3.49
CA ALA A 108 1.79 6.16 -4.34
C ALA A 108 1.61 4.65 -4.38
N ASP A 109 0.45 4.17 -3.95
CA ASP A 109 0.13 2.76 -3.87
C ASP A 109 -1.05 2.44 -4.78
N ALA A 110 -1.01 1.23 -5.35
CA ALA A 110 -2.09 0.67 -6.13
C ALA A 110 -2.22 -0.82 -5.81
N GLY A 111 -3.42 -1.28 -5.49
CA GLY A 111 -3.76 -2.69 -5.30
C GLY A 111 -4.94 -3.09 -6.16
N SER A 112 -5.03 -4.37 -6.50
CA SER A 112 -6.24 -4.93 -7.11
C SER A 112 -6.48 -6.34 -6.60
N LEU A 113 -7.75 -6.67 -6.36
CA LEU A 113 -8.22 -7.99 -5.93
C LEU A 113 -9.26 -8.51 -6.90
N TRP A 114 -9.08 -9.77 -7.30
CA TRP A 114 -9.98 -10.41 -8.25
C TRP A 114 -10.11 -11.90 -7.98
N THR A 115 -11.20 -12.47 -8.48
CA THR A 115 -11.48 -13.91 -8.39
C THR A 115 -11.00 -14.63 -9.65
N ARG A 116 -11.16 -15.96 -9.70
CA ARG A 116 -10.87 -16.76 -10.91
C ARG A 116 -11.90 -16.54 -12.02
N ASP A 117 -13.14 -16.28 -11.65
CA ASP A 117 -14.25 -16.21 -12.61
C ASP A 117 -14.36 -14.83 -13.27
N GLN A 118 -13.69 -13.83 -12.69
CA GLN A 118 -13.49 -12.54 -13.32
C GLN A 118 -12.51 -12.67 -14.51
N ARG A 119 -13.06 -12.56 -15.74
CA ARG A 119 -12.31 -12.56 -17.01
C ARG A 119 -11.16 -11.52 -17.01
N ALA A 120 -10.21 -11.65 -17.93
CA ALA A 120 -8.94 -10.90 -18.03
C ALA A 120 -8.98 -9.34 -17.91
N GLY A 121 -10.15 -8.71 -17.85
CA GLY A 121 -10.35 -7.30 -17.51
C GLY A 121 -10.87 -7.00 -16.09
N GLY A 122 -11.13 -8.01 -15.25
CA GLY A 122 -11.58 -7.86 -13.85
C GLY A 122 -10.51 -7.22 -12.96
N TRP A 123 -9.25 -7.38 -13.35
CA TRP A 123 -8.10 -6.67 -12.80
C TRP A 123 -8.30 -5.16 -12.75
N GLN A 124 -8.99 -4.62 -13.75
CA GLN A 124 -9.14 -3.19 -13.96
C GLN A 124 -10.29 -2.57 -13.18
N ARG A 125 -11.09 -3.38 -12.48
CA ARG A 125 -12.38 -2.93 -11.91
C ARG A 125 -12.26 -2.64 -10.41
N ASN A 126 -11.53 -3.46 -9.66
CA ASN A 126 -11.32 -3.31 -8.21
C ASN A 126 -9.95 -2.71 -7.89
N PHE A 127 -9.65 -1.52 -8.41
CA PHE A 127 -8.41 -0.82 -8.06
C PHE A 127 -8.56 -0.08 -6.73
N LEU A 128 -7.57 -0.25 -5.87
CA LEU A 128 -7.40 0.47 -4.62
C LEU A 128 -6.15 1.33 -4.77
N ARG A 129 -6.31 2.64 -4.90
CA ARG A 129 -5.25 3.60 -5.16
C ARG A 129 -5.20 4.61 -4.05
N SER A 130 -4.02 4.87 -3.56
CA SER A 130 -3.79 5.93 -2.58
C SER A 130 -2.50 6.65 -2.86
N VAL A 131 -2.47 7.91 -2.44
CA VAL A 131 -1.25 8.71 -2.40
C VAL A 131 -1.12 9.31 -1.02
N GLY A 132 0.10 9.56 -0.61
CA GLY A 132 0.33 10.15 0.69
C GLY A 132 1.76 10.56 0.91
N GLY A 133 1.98 11.09 2.10
CA GLY A 133 3.28 11.48 2.57
C GLY A 133 3.37 11.27 4.07
N GLY A 134 4.58 11.05 4.55
CA GLY A 134 4.79 10.74 5.94
C GLY A 134 6.22 10.95 6.39
N VAL A 135 6.41 10.70 7.68
CA VAL A 135 7.70 10.72 8.34
C VAL A 135 7.89 9.38 9.02
N ARG A 136 9.08 8.81 8.84
CA ARG A 136 9.52 7.61 9.53
C ARG A 136 10.65 7.96 10.48
N ILE A 137 10.52 7.53 11.72
CA ILE A 137 11.47 7.74 12.79
C ILE A 137 11.92 6.37 13.28
N ASN A 138 13.23 6.13 13.27
CA ASN A 138 13.81 4.98 13.96
C ASN A 138 14.19 5.40 15.38
N ALA A 139 13.41 4.95 16.37
CA ALA A 139 13.62 5.20 17.79
C ALA A 139 14.11 3.91 18.45
N ALA A 140 15.44 3.74 18.53
CA ALA A 140 16.11 2.66 19.27
C ALA A 140 15.60 1.23 18.95
N GLY A 141 15.35 0.94 17.67
CA GLY A 141 14.88 -0.38 17.22
C GLY A 141 13.37 -0.48 16.99
N MET A 142 12.62 0.59 17.28
CA MET A 142 11.22 0.73 16.86
C MET A 142 11.11 1.69 15.68
N ILE A 143 10.39 1.27 14.65
CA ILE A 143 10.03 2.13 13.53
C ILE A 143 8.67 2.73 13.83
N VAL A 144 8.64 4.04 13.99
CA VAL A 144 7.41 4.84 14.08
C VAL A 144 7.20 5.52 12.75
N GLU A 145 6.06 5.29 12.14
CA GLU A 145 5.67 5.89 10.88
C GLU A 145 4.38 6.69 11.06
N LEU A 146 4.44 7.96 10.68
CA LEU A 146 3.32 8.89 10.67
C LEU A 146 3.02 9.21 9.21
N ALA A 147 1.89 8.74 8.69
CA ALA A 147 1.53 8.91 7.28
C ALA A 147 0.16 9.57 7.13
N ALA A 148 0.09 10.62 6.32
CA ALA A 148 -1.14 11.20 5.80
C ALA A 148 -1.42 10.59 4.43
N THR A 149 -2.58 9.94 4.29
CA THR A 149 -2.96 9.21 3.08
C THR A 149 -4.29 9.72 2.55
N ARG A 150 -4.38 9.90 1.23
CA ARG A 150 -5.62 10.18 0.52
C ARG A 150 -5.98 8.99 -0.37
N PRO A 151 -7.02 8.21 -0.02
CA PRO A 151 -7.54 7.18 -0.92
C PRO A 151 -8.33 7.83 -2.05
N PHE A 152 -8.22 7.31 -3.28
CA PHE A 152 -8.95 7.84 -4.43
C PHE A 152 -10.30 7.14 -4.64
N ASP A 153 -10.42 5.87 -4.25
CA ASP A 153 -11.61 5.07 -4.53
C ASP A 153 -12.64 5.17 -3.39
N ARG A 154 -12.49 6.17 -2.52
CA ARG A 154 -13.42 6.51 -1.43
C ARG A 154 -13.72 8.01 -1.48
N PRO A 155 -14.68 8.46 -2.31
CA PRO A 155 -14.93 9.88 -2.54
C PRO A 155 -15.34 10.67 -1.29
N SER A 156 -15.99 9.98 -0.33
CA SER A 156 -16.38 10.53 0.97
C SER A 156 -15.22 10.63 1.97
N ALA A 157 -14.11 9.93 1.73
CA ALA A 157 -12.95 9.91 2.60
C ALA A 157 -11.92 10.97 2.17
N GLY A 158 -11.69 11.95 3.05
CA GLY A 158 -10.62 12.92 2.90
C GLY A 158 -9.23 12.35 3.24
N TRP A 159 -8.35 13.23 3.72
CA TRP A 159 -7.05 12.82 4.25
C TRP A 159 -7.22 12.00 5.53
N THR A 160 -6.63 10.80 5.55
CA THR A 160 -6.59 9.91 6.70
C THR A 160 -5.18 9.88 7.28
N PHE A 161 -5.06 10.07 8.59
CA PHE A 161 -3.78 9.96 9.29
C PHE A 161 -3.63 8.57 9.88
N THR A 162 -2.50 7.93 9.62
CA THR A 162 -2.16 6.60 10.11
C THR A 162 -0.87 6.69 10.90
N VAL A 163 -0.87 6.02 12.06
CA VAL A 163 0.30 5.81 12.88
C VAL A 163 0.61 4.32 12.86
N ASN A 164 1.76 3.95 12.30
CA ASN A 164 2.25 2.59 12.26
C ASN A 164 3.43 2.45 13.21
N LEU A 165 3.39 1.40 14.03
CA LEU A 165 4.43 1.03 14.98
C LEU A 165 4.87 -0.38 14.63
N GLY A 166 6.16 -0.56 14.34
CA GLY A 166 6.70 -1.85 13.97
C GLY A 166 8.10 -2.11 14.53
N PRO A 167 8.47 -3.38 14.70
CA PRO A 167 9.85 -3.73 14.98
C PRO A 167 10.76 -3.29 13.83
N GLY A 168 11.98 -2.88 14.15
CA GLY A 168 12.96 -2.41 13.17
C GLY A 168 13.70 -3.51 12.40
N PHE A 169 13.24 -4.76 12.46
CA PHE A 169 13.89 -5.94 11.91
C PHE A 169 12.99 -6.74 10.96
#